data_AF-A0A401WFY8-F1
#
_entry.id   AF-A0A401WFY8-F1
#
_cell.length_a   1.000
_cell.length_b   1.000
_cell.length_c   1.000
_cell.angle_alpha   90.00
_cell.angle_beta   90.00
_cell.angle_gamma   90.00
#
_symmetry.space_group_name_H-M   'P 1'
#
loop_
_entity.id
_entity.type
_entity.pdbx_description
1 polymer ?
#
loop_
_entity_poly.entity_id
_entity_poly.type
_entity_poly.pdbx_seq_one_letter_code
_entity_poly.pdbx_strand_id
1 'polypeptide(L)'
;MQPAGDAYGGIFPQLFRLGPMEDYFHGRSADVLGTTSLLGCGCGELNCWPLMARITVTDEFVIWDSFQQPYRMERDYTAFGPFRFDRNHYHDAVQALSADIRSDNT
;
A
#
# COMPACT_ATOMS: atom_id res chain seq x y z
N MET A 1 0.78 -15.06 21.22
CA MET A 1 0.57 -14.75 19.79
C MET A 1 1.67 -13.78 19.40
N GLN A 2 2.64 -14.21 18.60
CA GLN A 2 3.67 -13.31 18.09
C GLN A 2 3.01 -12.47 16.97
N PRO A 3 3.10 -11.13 16.99
CA PRO A 3 2.55 -10.34 15.90
C PRO A 3 3.22 -10.80 14.61
N ALA A 4 2.47 -10.94 13.52
CA ALA A 4 3.01 -11.32 12.21
C ALA A 4 3.92 -10.24 11.58
N GLY A 5 4.48 -9.33 12.38
CA GLY A 5 5.32 -8.22 11.93
C GLY A 5 6.54 -8.68 11.15
N ASP A 6 7.09 -9.85 11.48
CA ASP A 6 8.23 -10.44 10.75
C ASP A 6 7.83 -11.04 9.38
N ALA A 7 6.54 -11.08 9.03
CA ALA A 7 6.06 -11.69 7.78
C ALA A 7 5.97 -10.71 6.61
N TYR A 8 5.81 -9.41 6.86
CA TYR A 8 5.76 -8.39 5.83
C TYR A 8 7.03 -7.56 5.86
N GLY A 9 7.70 -7.44 4.71
CA GLY A 9 8.93 -6.65 4.55
C GLY A 9 8.69 -5.22 4.06
N GLY A 10 7.42 -4.82 3.92
CA GLY A 10 7.05 -3.59 3.24
C GLY A 10 6.91 -3.79 1.72
N ILE A 11 6.76 -2.70 0.99
CA ILE A 11 6.93 -2.69 -0.47
C ILE A 11 8.35 -2.24 -0.79
N PHE A 12 8.87 -2.69 -1.92
CA PHE A 12 10.20 -2.32 -2.43
C PHE A 12 10.03 -1.55 -3.74
N PRO A 13 9.69 -0.24 -3.70
CA PRO A 13 9.35 0.52 -4.91
C PRO A 13 10.47 0.58 -5.94
N GLN A 14 11.73 0.43 -5.52
CA GLN A 14 12.90 0.39 -6.39
C GLN A 14 12.96 -0.89 -7.25
N LEU A 15 12.41 -2.01 -6.74
CA LEU A 15 12.41 -3.30 -7.43
C LEU A 15 11.24 -3.45 -8.41
N PHE A 16 10.21 -2.60 -8.29
CA PHE A 16 8.97 -2.71 -9.07
C PHE A 16 8.68 -1.42 -9.84
N ARG A 17 8.19 -1.56 -11.08
CA ARG A 17 7.71 -0.43 -11.88
C ARG A 17 6.31 0.01 -11.42
N LEU A 18 6.18 0.41 -10.15
CA LEU A 18 4.91 0.84 -9.55
C LEU A 18 4.40 2.20 -10.11
N GLY A 19 5.21 2.86 -10.94
CA GLY A 19 4.93 4.20 -11.44
C GLY A 19 5.25 5.28 -10.39
N PRO A 20 4.77 6.51 -10.59
CA PRO A 20 4.90 7.56 -9.58
C PRO A 20 4.24 7.13 -8.27
N MET A 21 4.94 7.30 -7.15
CA MET A 21 4.38 6.93 -5.83
C MET A 21 3.10 7.69 -5.53
N GLU A 22 2.97 8.90 -6.04
CA GLU A 22 1.72 9.66 -5.96
C GLU A 22 0.56 8.90 -6.60
N ASP A 23 0.70 8.45 -7.85
CA ASP A 23 -0.36 7.68 -8.53
C ASP A 23 -0.67 6.38 -7.79
N TYR A 24 0.37 5.68 -7.35
CA TYR A 24 0.24 4.41 -6.63
C TYR A 24 -0.55 4.56 -5.33
N PHE A 25 -0.11 5.47 -4.46
CA PHE A 25 -0.69 5.69 -3.14
C PHE A 25 -1.97 6.55 -3.15
N HIS A 26 -2.37 7.10 -4.30
CA HIS A 26 -3.71 7.65 -4.50
C HIS A 26 -4.67 6.66 -5.17
N GLY A 27 -4.28 5.40 -5.34
CA GLY A 27 -5.12 4.35 -5.94
C GLY A 27 -5.30 4.47 -7.46
N ARG A 28 -4.54 5.35 -8.13
CA ARG A 28 -4.62 5.53 -9.59
C ARG A 28 -3.92 4.41 -10.37
N SER A 29 -3.06 3.65 -9.70
CA SER A 29 -2.38 2.46 -10.23
C SER A 29 -2.97 1.15 -9.69
N ALA A 30 -4.24 1.15 -9.27
CA ALA A 30 -4.91 -0.04 -8.75
C ALA A 30 -4.99 -1.16 -9.80
N ASP A 31 -5.06 -2.41 -9.33
CA ASP A 31 -5.26 -3.57 -10.17
C ASP A 31 -6.67 -3.62 -10.80
N VAL A 32 -6.96 -4.66 -11.57
CA VAL A 32 -8.27 -4.86 -12.21
C VAL A 32 -9.43 -4.98 -11.21
N LEU A 33 -9.14 -5.22 -9.93
CA LEU A 33 -10.11 -5.29 -8.85
C LEU A 33 -10.26 -3.95 -8.10
N GLY A 34 -9.53 -2.91 -8.51
CA GLY A 34 -9.54 -1.61 -7.84
C GLY A 34 -8.78 -1.60 -6.51
N THR A 35 -7.81 -2.50 -6.34
CA THR A 35 -6.99 -2.59 -5.13
C THR A 35 -5.51 -2.33 -5.40
N THR A 36 -4.83 -1.77 -4.39
CA THR A 36 -3.41 -1.46 -4.40
C THR A 36 -2.70 -2.33 -3.36
N SER A 37 -1.57 -2.93 -3.71
CA SER A 37 -0.72 -3.67 -2.75
C SER A 37 -0.04 -2.68 -1.80
N LEU A 38 -0.34 -2.77 -0.51
CA LEU A 38 0.23 -1.88 0.51
C LEU A 38 1.47 -2.46 1.18
N LEU A 39 1.54 -3.79 1.28
CA LEU A 39 2.67 -4.52 1.86
C LEU A 39 2.95 -5.79 1.05
N GLY A 40 4.22 -6.14 0.91
CA GLY A 40 4.67 -7.43 0.36
C GLY A 40 5.45 -8.26 1.40
N CYS A 41 5.68 -9.53 1.07
CA CYS A 41 6.56 -10.40 1.84
C CYS A 41 8.00 -9.87 1.85
N GLY A 42 8.76 -10.16 2.92
CA GLY A 42 10.18 -9.79 3.03
C GLY A 42 11.11 -10.45 2.01
N CYS A 43 10.63 -11.38 1.19
CA CYS A 43 11.40 -11.97 0.09
C CYS A 43 11.70 -11.00 -1.07
N GLY A 44 11.06 -9.81 -1.08
CA GLY A 44 11.29 -8.81 -2.12
C GLY A 44 10.39 -8.95 -3.35
N GLU A 45 9.47 -9.92 -3.37
CA GLU A 45 8.48 -10.11 -4.44
C GLU A 45 7.14 -9.41 -4.11
N LEU A 46 6.70 -8.49 -4.97
CA LEU A 46 5.49 -7.68 -4.76
C LEU A 46 4.22 -8.52 -4.62
N ASN A 47 4.11 -9.59 -5.41
CA ASN A 47 2.93 -10.44 -5.46
C ASN A 47 3.02 -11.64 -4.50
N CYS A 48 4.11 -11.75 -3.74
CA CYS A 48 4.27 -12.81 -2.75
C CYS A 48 3.60 -12.37 -1.45
N TRP A 49 2.48 -13.02 -1.13
CA TRP A 49 1.67 -12.75 0.07
C TRP A 49 1.29 -11.26 0.26
N PRO A 50 0.72 -10.55 -0.74
CA PRO A 50 0.47 -9.12 -0.61
C PRO A 50 -0.70 -8.85 0.34
N LEU A 51 -0.58 -7.79 1.15
CA LEU A 51 -1.73 -7.16 1.77
C LEU A 51 -2.20 -6.02 0.87
N MET A 52 -3.42 -6.13 0.36
CA MET A 52 -3.99 -5.18 -0.58
C MET A 52 -5.15 -4.44 0.06
N ALA A 53 -5.41 -3.22 -0.41
CA ALA A 53 -6.56 -2.43 0.01
C ALA A 53 -7.07 -1.59 -1.17
N ARG A 54 -8.33 -1.20 -1.11
CA ARG A 54 -8.83 -0.12 -1.95
C ARG A 54 -8.40 1.22 -1.34
N ILE A 55 -7.94 2.13 -2.20
CA ILE A 55 -7.58 3.49 -1.80
C ILE A 55 -8.61 4.44 -2.43
N THR A 56 -9.29 5.21 -1.58
CA THR A 56 -10.22 6.26 -2.01
C THR A 56 -9.72 7.62 -1.54
N VAL A 57 -9.61 8.56 -2.47
CA VAL A 57 -9.23 9.95 -2.17
C VAL A 57 -10.48 10.81 -2.23
N THR A 58 -10.77 11.53 -1.16
CA THR A 58 -11.81 12.55 -1.09
C THR A 58 -11.18 13.94 -1.00
N ASP A 59 -11.98 14.98 -0.82
CA ASP A 59 -11.46 16.34 -0.65
C ASP A 59 -10.63 16.49 0.63
N GLU A 60 -10.99 15.77 1.69
CA GLU A 60 -10.39 15.90 3.03
C GLU A 60 -9.52 14.71 3.43
N PHE A 61 -9.77 13.52 2.88
CA PHE A 61 -9.15 12.29 3.36
C PHE A 61 -8.60 11.40 2.25
N VAL A 62 -7.59 10.62 2.60
CA VAL A 62 -7.25 9.37 1.91
C VAL A 62 -7.70 8.21 2.79
N ILE A 63 -8.45 7.28 2.23
CA ILE A 63 -9.07 6.17 2.94
C ILE A 63 -8.53 4.85 2.38
N TRP A 64 -8.01 4.01 3.26
CA TRP A 64 -7.65 2.63 2.96
C TRP A 64 -8.69 1.69 3.58
N ASP A 65 -9.35 0.90 2.75
CA ASP A 65 -10.39 -0.04 3.17
C ASP A 65 -10.44 -1.29 2.28
N SER A 66 -11.45 -2.13 2.49
CA SER A 66 -11.65 -3.36 1.70
C SER A 66 -10.38 -4.21 1.63
N PHE A 67 -9.73 -4.39 2.78
CA PHE A 67 -8.48 -5.12 2.89
C PHE A 67 -8.64 -6.57 2.47
N GLN A 68 -7.66 -7.09 1.74
CA GLN A 68 -7.64 -8.47 1.31
C GLN A 68 -6.21 -9.01 1.23
N GLN A 69 -6.09 -10.33 1.37
CA GLN A 69 -4.86 -11.05 1.06
C GLN A 69 -5.23 -12.25 0.16
N PRO A 70 -4.76 -12.29 -1.11
CA PRO A 70 -5.21 -13.29 -2.10
C PRO A 70 -5.00 -14.76 -1.67
N TYR A 71 -4.04 -15.02 -0.80
CA TYR A 71 -3.72 -16.37 -0.29
C TYR A 71 -4.51 -16.74 0.99
N ARG A 72 -5.37 -15.85 1.50
CA ARG A 72 -6.25 -16.06 2.66
C ARG A 72 -7.68 -15.61 2.34
N MET A 73 -8.27 -16.25 1.34
CA MET A 73 -9.60 -15.87 0.82
C MET A 73 -10.71 -15.95 1.88
N GLU A 74 -10.59 -16.84 2.88
CA GLU A 74 -11.60 -17.01 3.95
C GLU A 74 -11.43 -16.02 5.12
N ARG A 75 -10.34 -15.26 5.16
CA ARG A 75 -10.09 -14.35 6.28
C ARG A 75 -10.97 -13.11 6.12
N ASP A 76 -11.78 -12.85 7.13
CA ASP A 76 -12.55 -11.61 7.23
C ASP A 76 -11.66 -10.45 7.71
N TYR A 77 -11.65 -9.37 6.93
CA TYR A 77 -10.92 -8.14 7.21
C TYR A 77 -11.83 -6.94 7.50
N THR A 78 -13.15 -7.16 7.63
CA THR A 78 -14.12 -6.08 7.85
C THR A 78 -13.83 -5.24 9.10
N ALA A 79 -13.24 -5.85 10.14
CA ALA A 79 -12.82 -5.17 11.36
C ALA A 79 -11.40 -4.55 11.32
N PHE A 80 -10.64 -4.73 10.23
CA PHE A 80 -9.24 -4.26 10.12
C PHE A 80 -9.11 -2.81 9.61
N GLY A 81 -10.21 -2.16 9.28
CA GLY A 81 -10.24 -0.77 8.83
C GLY A 81 -11.65 -0.18 8.93
N PRO A 82 -11.93 0.94 8.24
CA PRO A 82 -11.04 1.69 7.37
C PRO A 82 -9.99 2.50 8.14
N PHE A 83 -8.81 2.69 7.54
CA PHE A 83 -7.86 3.72 7.99
C PHE A 83 -8.11 5.01 7.22
N ARG A 84 -8.11 6.14 7.93
CA ARG A 84 -8.33 7.47 7.35
C ARG A 84 -7.14 8.35 7.67
N PHE A 85 -6.63 9.01 6.64
CA PHE A 85 -5.52 9.93 6.72
C PHE A 85 -5.99 11.32 6.27
N ASP A 86 -5.55 12.37 6.95
CA ASP A 86 -5.70 13.74 6.43
C ASP A 86 -5.02 13.83 5.06
N ARG A 87 -5.72 14.41 4.08
CA ARG A 87 -5.26 14.43 2.69
C ARG A 87 -3.94 15.17 2.51
N ASN A 88 -3.75 16.29 3.19
CA ASN A 88 -2.55 17.11 3.03
C ASN A 88 -1.35 16.42 3.68
N HIS A 89 -1.52 15.90 4.89
CA HIS A 89 -0.46 15.13 5.55
C HIS A 89 -0.07 13.87 4.76
N TYR A 90 -1.06 13.20 4.15
CA TYR A 90 -0.81 12.05 3.30
C TYR A 90 -0.01 12.43 2.04
N HIS A 91 -0.41 13.52 1.38
CA HIS A 91 0.30 14.03 0.21
C HIS A 91 1.76 14.34 0.54
N ASP A 92 2.01 15.09 1.61
CA ASP A 92 3.36 15.45 2.03
C ASP A 92 4.23 14.22 2.32
N ALA A 93 3.66 13.20 2.99
CA ALA A 93 4.35 11.94 3.24
C ALA A 93 4.71 11.19 1.95
N VAL A 94 3.81 11.17 0.96
CA VAL A 94 4.07 10.52 -0.34
C VAL A 94 5.10 11.30 -1.17
N GLN A 95 5.12 12.62 -1.08
CA GLN A 95 6.16 13.45 -1.71
C GLN A 95 7.53 13.20 -1.07
N ALA A 96 7.61 13.14 0.26
CA ALA A 96 8.84 12.78 0.97
C ALA A 96 9.35 11.40 0.53
N LEU A 97 8.47 10.38 0.53
CA LEU A 97 8.80 9.04 0.05
C LEU A 97 9.33 9.05 -1.40
N SER A 98 8.70 9.82 -2.29
CA SER A 98 9.11 9.93 -3.69
C SER A 98 10.51 10.54 -3.84
N ALA A 99 10.85 11.51 -2.98
CA ALA A 99 12.17 12.14 -2.96
C ALA A 99 13.24 11.18 -2.43
N ASP A 100 12.94 10.42 -1.38
CA ASP A 100 13.86 9.44 -0.80
C ASP A 100 14.20 8.34 -1.82
N ILE A 101 13.19 7.77 -2.49
CA ILE A 101 13.39 6.75 -3.54
C ILE A 101 14.26 7.27 -4.70
N ARG A 102 14.12 8.54 -5.07
CA ARG A 102 14.96 9.15 -6.12
C ARG A 102 16.41 9.30 -5.65
N SER A 103 16.61 9.65 -4.39
CA SER A 103 17.94 9.89 -3.81
C SER A 103 18.73 8.58 -3.67
N ASP A 104 18.08 7.47 -3.34
CA ASP A 104 18.71 6.14 -3.29
C ASP A 104 19.16 5.59 -4.66
N ASN A 105 18.65 6.16 -5.76
CA ASN A 105 19.00 5.77 -7.13
C ASN A 105 20.15 6.60 -7.75
N THR A 106 20.80 7.49 -6.97
CA THR A 106 21.92 8.34 -7.41
C THR A 106 23.22 7.91 -6.74
#